data_AF-A0AA92WJW9-F1
#
_entry.id   AF-A0AA92WJW9-F1
#
_cell.length_a   1.000
_cell.length_b   1.000
_cell.length_c   1.000
_cell.angle_alpha   90.00
_cell.angle_beta   90.00
_cell.angle_gamma   90.00
#
_symmetry.space_group_name_H-M   'P 1'
#
loop_
_entity.id
_entity.type
_entity.pdbx_description
1 polymer ?
#
loop_
_entity_poly.entity_id
_entity_poly.type
_entity_poly.pdbx_seq_one_letter_code
_entity_poly.pdbx_strand_id
1 'polypeptide(L)'
;GTTTETALAFRLLKKQCEDQRGKEEAKDVIVAVTDAKKGAARTCADKEGYKSFIIPDNVGGRFSVLTPVGLLPIAVAGFDVKQLVAGAADMEKACGKDVAFEENPAAIYAATRQALYTQAGKKIEIVCNFQPKLHYFAEWWKQLYGESEGKDQKGIFPAACDFTTDLHSMGQWIQQGERSIFETVISVETPNEKLLFPHDDENLDGLNFLEGKRVDEVNKMAELGTRLAHVDGGVPNILVNVPELNAYYLGQLIYFFEKACGISGLLEEVNPFNQPGVEAYKKNMFALLNKPGYEAESKAIQERLKNE
;
A
#
# COMPACT_ATOMS: atom_id res chain seq x y z
N GLY A 1 3.17 13.03 -16.06
CA GLY A 1 3.29 14.42 -15.55
C GLY A 1 2.14 15.34 -15.95
N THR A 2 0.91 14.84 -16.06
CA THR A 2 -0.31 15.65 -16.29
C THR A 2 -1.38 15.36 -15.24
N THR A 3 -1.08 14.52 -14.24
CA THR A 3 -1.92 14.25 -13.08
C THR A 3 -2.15 15.55 -12.32
N THR A 4 -3.42 15.98 -12.24
CA THR A 4 -3.85 17.33 -11.84
C THR A 4 -3.22 17.77 -10.52
N GLU A 5 -3.34 16.94 -9.49
CA GLU A 5 -2.91 17.19 -8.13
C GLU A 5 -1.40 17.45 -8.07
N THR A 6 -0.60 16.53 -8.64
CA THR A 6 0.86 16.65 -8.67
C THR A 6 1.33 17.83 -9.53
N ALA A 7 0.65 18.13 -10.64
CA ALA A 7 1.03 19.23 -11.54
C ALA A 7 0.76 20.59 -10.89
N LEU A 8 -0.36 20.72 -10.16
CA LEU A 8 -0.70 21.94 -9.42
C LEU A 8 0.23 22.14 -8.22
N ALA A 9 0.49 21.08 -7.43
CA ALA A 9 1.45 21.13 -6.34
C ALA A 9 2.84 21.54 -6.83
N PHE A 10 3.31 20.95 -7.94
CA PHE A 10 4.59 21.30 -8.52
C PHE A 10 4.65 22.76 -8.99
N ARG A 11 3.58 23.30 -9.58
CA ARG A 11 3.54 24.73 -9.96
C ARG A 11 3.75 25.65 -8.76
N LEU A 12 3.08 25.36 -7.64
CA LEU A 12 3.21 26.13 -6.41
C LEU A 12 4.62 26.01 -5.82
N LEU A 13 5.10 24.77 -5.65
CA LEU A 13 6.41 24.49 -5.04
C LEU A 13 7.57 24.99 -5.89
N LYS A 14 7.51 24.84 -7.23
CA LYS A 14 8.51 25.38 -8.16
C LYS A 14 8.57 26.89 -8.03
N LYS A 15 7.43 27.58 -8.08
CA LYS A 15 7.38 29.03 -7.94
C LYS A 15 7.97 29.48 -6.61
N GLN A 16 7.56 28.85 -5.52
CA GLN A 16 8.09 29.16 -4.19
C GLN A 16 9.61 28.98 -4.12
N CYS A 17 10.13 27.88 -4.68
CA CYS A 17 11.56 27.60 -4.71
C CYS A 17 12.33 28.66 -5.53
N GLU A 18 11.85 28.98 -6.73
CA GLU A 18 12.47 30.00 -7.59
C GLU A 18 12.42 31.40 -6.96
N ASP A 19 11.31 31.77 -6.31
CA ASP A 19 11.17 33.06 -5.63
C ASP A 19 12.13 33.18 -4.43
N GLN A 20 12.43 32.07 -3.74
CA GLN A 20 13.29 32.06 -2.55
C GLN A 20 14.78 31.93 -2.87
N ARG A 21 15.14 31.13 -3.89
CA ARG A 21 16.51 30.70 -4.18
C ARG A 21 17.04 31.20 -5.53
N GLY A 22 16.17 31.74 -6.37
CA GLY A 22 16.47 32.02 -7.77
C GLY A 22 16.45 30.75 -8.62
N LYS A 23 16.38 30.92 -9.95
CA LYS A 23 16.23 29.81 -10.89
C LYS A 23 17.45 28.90 -10.97
N GLU A 24 18.66 29.47 -10.87
CA GLU A 24 19.90 28.70 -10.96
C GLU A 24 20.01 27.68 -9.82
N GLU A 25 19.76 28.09 -8.57
CA GLU A 25 19.78 27.17 -7.43
C GLU A 25 18.57 26.22 -7.45
N ALA A 26 17.39 26.71 -7.84
CA ALA A 26 16.18 25.89 -7.95
C ALA A 26 16.39 24.66 -8.86
N LYS A 27 17.16 24.81 -9.93
CA LYS A 27 17.51 23.72 -10.85
C LYS A 27 18.26 22.57 -10.17
N ASP A 28 19.13 22.87 -9.20
CA ASP A 28 19.96 21.88 -8.52
C ASP A 28 19.22 21.16 -7.39
N VAL A 29 18.16 21.77 -6.85
CA VAL A 29 17.35 21.19 -5.75
C VAL A 29 16.05 20.55 -6.21
N ILE A 30 15.65 20.73 -7.48
CA ILE A 30 14.48 20.06 -8.06
C ILE A 30 14.94 18.79 -8.80
N VAL A 31 14.34 17.66 -8.43
CA VAL A 31 14.54 16.37 -9.09
C VAL A 31 13.23 15.89 -9.71
N ALA A 32 13.27 15.46 -10.97
CA ALA A 32 12.12 14.95 -11.70
C ALA A 32 12.19 13.43 -11.90
N VAL A 33 11.21 12.70 -11.36
CA VAL A 33 11.02 11.27 -11.64
C VAL A 33 9.84 11.13 -12.60
N THR A 34 10.10 10.78 -13.86
CA THR A 34 9.09 10.81 -14.94
C THR A 34 9.45 9.83 -16.07
N ASP A 35 8.53 9.66 -17.03
CA ASP A 35 8.76 8.93 -18.29
C ASP A 35 10.06 9.37 -18.99
N ALA A 36 10.73 8.42 -19.64
CA ALA A 36 12.02 8.63 -20.27
C ALA A 36 12.00 9.68 -21.40
N LYS A 37 10.90 9.81 -22.14
CA LYS A 37 10.83 10.60 -23.39
C LYS A 37 9.56 11.43 -23.55
N LYS A 38 8.49 11.14 -22.80
CA LYS A 38 7.15 11.69 -23.03
C LYS A 38 6.62 12.48 -21.83
N GLY A 39 5.64 13.32 -22.12
CA GLY A 39 4.83 14.01 -21.10
C GLY A 39 5.42 15.31 -20.59
N ALA A 40 4.55 16.16 -20.04
CA ALA A 40 4.89 17.53 -19.68
C ALA A 40 6.01 17.66 -18.63
N ALA A 41 6.10 16.73 -17.68
CA ALA A 41 7.16 16.72 -16.67
C ALA A 41 8.55 16.45 -17.28
N ARG A 42 8.64 15.57 -18.29
CA ARG A 42 9.88 15.32 -19.03
C ARG A 42 10.32 16.56 -19.79
N THR A 43 9.41 17.15 -20.58
CA THR A 43 9.69 18.40 -21.31
C THR A 43 10.13 19.52 -20.38
N CYS A 44 9.50 19.66 -19.20
CA CYS A 44 9.89 20.65 -18.21
C CYS A 44 11.30 20.39 -17.66
N ALA A 45 11.61 19.15 -17.29
CA ALA A 45 12.92 18.80 -16.76
C ALA A 45 14.04 18.97 -17.79
N ASP A 46 13.79 18.70 -19.08
CA ASP A 46 14.75 18.96 -20.16
C ASP A 46 15.00 20.45 -20.35
N LYS A 47 13.93 21.25 -20.35
CA LYS A 47 14.01 22.70 -20.55
C LYS A 47 14.74 23.41 -19.42
N GLU A 48 14.41 23.06 -18.18
CA GLU A 48 14.97 23.71 -16.99
C GLU A 48 16.30 23.06 -16.56
N GLY A 49 16.64 21.89 -17.11
CA GLY A 49 17.89 21.18 -16.84
C GLY A 49 17.93 20.48 -15.48
N TYR A 50 16.77 20.01 -14.98
CA TYR A 50 16.69 19.30 -13.70
C TYR A 50 17.36 17.92 -13.76
N LYS A 51 17.94 17.50 -12.63
CA LYS A 51 18.28 16.09 -12.44
C LYS A 51 17.01 15.26 -12.60
N SER A 52 17.08 14.16 -13.36
CA SER A 52 15.93 13.32 -13.58
C SER A 52 16.23 11.83 -13.56
N PHE A 53 15.22 11.06 -13.18
CA PHE A 53 15.21 9.60 -13.16
C PHE A 53 13.99 9.07 -13.91
N ILE A 54 14.11 7.84 -14.40
CA ILE A 54 13.14 7.25 -15.33
C ILE A 54 12.17 6.35 -14.57
N ILE A 55 10.88 6.51 -14.84
CA ILE A 55 9.86 5.49 -14.56
C ILE A 55 9.81 4.57 -15.79
N PRO A 56 10.09 3.26 -15.66
CA PRO A 56 10.04 2.35 -16.80
C PRO A 56 8.63 2.27 -17.41
N ASP A 57 8.53 2.34 -18.75
CA ASP A 57 7.25 2.34 -19.48
C ASP A 57 6.38 1.10 -19.22
N ASN A 58 7.00 -0.03 -18.85
CA ASN A 58 6.35 -1.31 -18.58
C ASN A 58 6.03 -1.53 -17.10
N VAL A 59 6.21 -0.53 -16.23
CA VAL A 59 5.92 -0.61 -14.80
C VAL A 59 4.80 0.38 -14.45
N GLY A 60 3.61 -0.16 -14.13
CA GLY A 60 2.47 0.65 -13.70
C GLY A 60 2.72 1.33 -12.35
N GLY A 61 2.03 2.45 -12.08
CA GLY A 61 2.28 3.29 -10.91
C GLY A 61 2.24 2.54 -9.57
N ARG A 62 1.25 1.68 -9.34
CA ARG A 62 1.11 0.90 -8.10
C ARG A 62 2.16 -0.20 -7.90
N PHE A 63 2.92 -0.55 -8.95
CA PHE A 63 4.04 -1.51 -8.93
C PHE A 63 5.41 -0.81 -9.01
N SER A 64 5.46 0.51 -8.82
CA SER A 64 6.66 1.30 -9.11
C SER A 64 7.52 1.62 -7.88
N VAL A 65 7.18 1.12 -6.69
CA VAL A 65 7.87 1.47 -5.44
C VAL A 65 9.36 1.08 -5.45
N LEU A 66 9.72 -0.03 -6.12
CA LEU A 66 11.11 -0.48 -6.29
C LEU A 66 11.83 0.17 -7.49
N THR A 67 11.21 1.16 -8.14
CA THR A 67 11.83 2.01 -9.17
C THR A 67 12.29 3.34 -8.55
N PRO A 68 12.90 4.28 -9.30
CA PRO A 68 13.26 5.59 -8.77
C PRO A 68 12.10 6.36 -8.11
N VAL A 69 10.84 6.00 -8.37
CA VAL A 69 9.66 6.57 -7.70
C VAL A 69 9.73 6.40 -6.18
N GLY A 70 9.99 5.19 -5.69
CA GLY A 70 10.15 4.94 -4.25
C GLY A 70 11.61 4.99 -3.79
N LEU A 71 12.56 4.49 -4.60
CA LEU A 71 13.96 4.39 -4.17
C LEU A 71 14.60 5.77 -3.88
N LEU A 72 14.30 6.80 -4.67
CA LEU A 72 14.87 8.13 -4.43
C LEU A 72 14.45 8.72 -3.08
N PRO A 73 13.15 8.88 -2.76
CA PRO A 73 12.74 9.42 -1.46
C PRO A 73 13.17 8.55 -0.27
N ILE A 74 13.20 7.22 -0.42
CA ILE A 74 13.69 6.30 0.63
C ILE A 74 15.19 6.53 0.91
N ALA A 75 16.00 6.68 -0.13
CA ALA A 75 17.43 6.98 0.02
C ALA A 75 17.66 8.36 0.65
N VAL A 76 16.87 9.37 0.27
CA VAL A 76 16.93 10.72 0.88
C VAL A 76 16.57 10.70 2.37
N ALA A 77 15.65 9.83 2.78
CA ALA A 77 15.31 9.62 4.19
C ALA A 77 16.39 8.86 4.99
N GLY A 78 17.47 8.41 4.34
CA GLY A 78 18.61 7.77 5.00
C GLY A 78 18.52 6.24 5.11
N PHE A 79 17.57 5.61 4.42
CA PHE A 79 17.42 4.15 4.44
C PHE A 79 18.22 3.46 3.34
N ASP A 80 18.67 2.23 3.62
CA ASP A 80 19.47 1.43 2.69
C ASP A 80 18.62 0.82 1.57
N VAL A 81 18.52 1.54 0.46
CA VAL A 81 17.81 1.08 -0.74
C VAL A 81 18.47 -0.12 -1.43
N LYS A 82 19.77 -0.39 -1.18
CA LYS A 82 20.42 -1.58 -1.75
C LYS A 82 19.93 -2.83 -1.02
N GLN A 83 19.79 -2.76 0.30
CA GLN A 83 19.18 -3.83 1.08
C GLN A 83 17.72 -4.04 0.71
N LEU A 84 16.97 -2.95 0.50
CA LEU A 84 15.59 -3.03 0.00
C LEU A 84 15.48 -3.80 -1.31
N VAL A 85 16.29 -3.43 -2.31
CA VAL A 85 16.30 -4.11 -3.62
C VAL A 85 16.83 -5.54 -3.51
N ALA A 86 17.83 -5.80 -2.66
CA ALA A 86 18.36 -7.14 -2.44
C ALA A 86 17.29 -8.08 -1.87
N GLY A 87 16.51 -7.63 -0.88
CA GLY A 87 15.40 -8.39 -0.33
C GLY A 87 14.33 -8.68 -1.37
N ALA A 88 13.95 -7.68 -2.17
CA ALA A 88 13.00 -7.88 -3.27
C ALA A 88 13.49 -8.92 -4.29
N ALA A 89 14.78 -8.87 -4.67
CA ALA A 89 15.38 -9.82 -5.60
C ALA A 89 15.44 -11.26 -5.06
N ASP A 90 15.60 -11.45 -3.75
CA ASP A 90 15.56 -12.78 -3.16
C ASP A 90 14.13 -13.31 -3.06
N MET A 91 13.14 -12.46 -2.77
CA MET A 91 11.73 -12.86 -2.84
C MET A 91 11.26 -13.14 -4.28
N GLU A 92 11.84 -12.46 -5.28
CA GLU A 92 11.61 -12.79 -6.69
C GLU A 92 11.98 -14.23 -7.00
N LYS A 93 13.15 -14.69 -6.54
CA LYS A 93 13.58 -16.07 -6.73
C LYS A 93 12.65 -17.03 -6.00
N ALA A 94 12.27 -16.72 -4.76
CA ALA A 94 11.35 -17.53 -3.96
C ALA A 94 9.93 -17.63 -4.56
N CYS A 95 9.50 -16.61 -5.30
CA CYS A 95 8.21 -16.59 -5.99
C CYS A 95 8.32 -16.91 -7.50
N GLY A 96 9.46 -17.47 -7.92
CA GLY A 96 9.77 -17.73 -9.32
C GLY A 96 8.81 -18.72 -9.99
N LYS A 97 8.73 -18.67 -11.32
CA LYS A 97 7.90 -19.60 -12.13
C LYS A 97 8.36 -21.06 -12.03
N ASP A 98 9.63 -21.27 -11.70
CA ASP A 98 10.27 -22.59 -11.59
C ASP A 98 10.21 -23.12 -10.14
N VAL A 99 9.60 -22.38 -9.21
CA VAL A 99 9.34 -22.82 -7.83
C VAL A 99 8.01 -23.55 -7.79
N ALA A 100 7.99 -24.72 -7.15
CA ALA A 100 6.77 -25.52 -6.98
C ALA A 100 5.68 -24.74 -6.24
N PHE A 101 4.41 -25.02 -6.52
CA PHE A 101 3.29 -24.25 -5.96
C PHE A 101 3.32 -24.25 -4.42
N GLU A 102 3.55 -25.41 -3.81
CA GLU A 102 3.64 -25.63 -2.37
C GLU A 102 4.83 -24.93 -1.68
N GLU A 103 5.80 -24.44 -2.45
CA GLU A 103 6.97 -23.68 -1.96
C GLU A 103 6.91 -22.20 -2.35
N ASN A 104 5.98 -21.79 -3.22
CA ASN A 104 5.88 -20.43 -3.72
C ASN A 104 4.90 -19.61 -2.86
N PRO A 105 5.39 -18.75 -1.95
CA PRO A 105 4.52 -18.09 -0.98
C PRO A 105 3.50 -17.16 -1.65
N ALA A 106 3.90 -16.46 -2.72
CA ALA A 106 3.00 -15.57 -3.46
C ALA A 106 1.86 -16.34 -4.15
N ALA A 107 2.16 -17.51 -4.73
CA ALA A 107 1.16 -18.36 -5.36
C ALA A 107 0.18 -18.94 -4.33
N ILE A 108 0.67 -19.40 -3.18
CA ILE A 108 -0.15 -19.92 -2.08
C ILE A 108 -1.09 -18.83 -1.55
N TYR A 109 -0.57 -17.63 -1.31
CA TYR A 109 -1.37 -16.49 -0.85
C TYR A 109 -2.47 -16.13 -1.85
N ALA A 110 -2.11 -15.99 -3.14
CA ALA A 110 -3.05 -15.66 -4.20
C ALA A 110 -4.17 -16.71 -4.33
N ALA A 111 -3.81 -17.99 -4.36
CA ALA A 111 -4.78 -19.08 -4.47
C ALA A 111 -5.69 -19.17 -3.24
N THR A 112 -5.13 -19.00 -2.03
CA THR A 112 -5.90 -19.05 -0.79
C THR A 112 -6.95 -17.95 -0.73
N ARG A 113 -6.57 -16.71 -1.07
CA ARG A 113 -7.51 -15.58 -1.09
C ARG A 113 -8.60 -15.74 -2.13
N GLN A 114 -8.25 -16.18 -3.33
CA GLN A 114 -9.23 -16.41 -4.38
C GLN A 114 -10.17 -17.56 -4.02
N ALA A 115 -9.70 -18.61 -3.34
CA ALA A 115 -10.56 -19.65 -2.80
C ALA A 115 -11.50 -19.10 -1.71
N LEU A 116 -11.00 -18.27 -0.79
CA LEU A 116 -11.81 -17.60 0.23
C LEU A 116 -12.91 -16.73 -0.40
N TYR A 117 -12.59 -16.01 -1.46
CA TYR A 117 -13.53 -15.16 -2.19
C TYR A 117 -14.56 -15.98 -2.98
N THR A 118 -14.10 -16.85 -3.87
CA THR A 118 -14.95 -17.54 -4.86
C THR A 118 -15.69 -18.75 -4.30
N GLN A 119 -15.13 -19.44 -3.30
CA GLN A 119 -15.69 -20.67 -2.75
C GLN A 119 -16.28 -20.47 -1.35
N ALA A 120 -15.66 -19.65 -0.51
CA ALA A 120 -16.14 -19.39 0.85
C ALA A 120 -16.91 -18.06 1.01
N GLY A 121 -17.11 -17.31 -0.08
CA GLY A 121 -17.92 -16.09 -0.10
C GLY A 121 -17.35 -14.93 0.72
N LYS A 122 -16.04 -14.91 1.00
CA LYS A 122 -15.38 -13.85 1.76
C LYS A 122 -15.02 -12.68 0.84
N LYS A 123 -15.83 -11.63 0.90
CA LYS A 123 -15.76 -10.46 0.00
C LYS A 123 -14.78 -9.38 0.46
N ILE A 124 -14.39 -9.38 1.73
CA ILE A 124 -13.53 -8.36 2.32
C ILE A 124 -12.30 -9.04 2.89
N GLU A 125 -11.14 -8.53 2.53
CA GLU A 125 -9.89 -8.87 3.21
C GLU A 125 -9.46 -7.69 4.07
N ILE A 126 -9.11 -7.99 5.32
CA ILE A 126 -8.52 -7.03 6.23
C ILE A 126 -7.04 -7.37 6.40
N VAL A 127 -6.16 -6.55 5.83
CA VAL A 127 -4.74 -6.60 6.21
C VAL A 127 -4.57 -5.90 7.53
N CYS A 128 -4.12 -6.62 8.54
CA CYS A 128 -3.87 -6.06 9.86
C CYS A 128 -2.42 -6.24 10.30
N ASN A 129 -1.97 -5.36 11.17
CA ASN A 129 -0.62 -5.36 11.73
C ASN A 129 -0.67 -5.01 13.22
N PHE A 130 0.37 -5.35 13.95
CA PHE A 130 0.54 -4.98 15.37
C PHE A 130 1.67 -3.96 15.56
N GLN A 131 1.97 -3.17 14.52
CA GLN A 131 3.12 -2.26 14.47
C GLN A 131 2.74 -0.98 13.68
N PRO A 132 2.51 0.16 14.35
CA PRO A 132 2.01 1.38 13.69
C PRO A 132 2.89 1.91 12.54
N LYS A 133 4.19 1.56 12.50
CA LYS A 133 5.05 1.87 11.33
C LYS A 133 4.55 1.25 10.01
N LEU A 134 3.69 0.23 10.06
CA LEU A 134 3.13 -0.45 8.90
C LEU A 134 1.81 0.16 8.40
N HIS A 135 1.30 1.23 9.01
CA HIS A 135 0.05 1.88 8.56
C HIS A 135 0.08 2.21 7.06
N TYR A 136 1.10 2.94 6.59
CA TYR A 136 1.21 3.30 5.17
C TYR A 136 1.60 2.12 4.27
N PHE A 137 2.13 1.04 4.84
CA PHE A 137 2.29 -0.21 4.08
C PHE A 137 0.92 -0.81 3.73
N ALA A 138 -0.02 -0.77 4.68
CA ALA A 138 -1.40 -1.21 4.42
C ALA A 138 -2.13 -0.29 3.43
N GLU A 139 -1.89 1.03 3.46
CA GLU A 139 -2.41 1.94 2.42
C GLU A 139 -1.86 1.62 1.02
N TRP A 140 -0.56 1.36 0.91
CA TRP A 140 0.06 0.89 -0.34
C TRP A 140 -0.56 -0.43 -0.82
N TRP A 141 -0.74 -1.39 0.10
CA TRP A 141 -1.35 -2.68 -0.19
C TRP A 141 -2.80 -2.54 -0.70
N LYS A 142 -3.60 -1.66 -0.09
CA LYS A 142 -4.98 -1.39 -0.55
C LYS A 142 -5.00 -0.87 -1.98
N GLN A 143 -4.08 0.03 -2.35
CA GLN A 143 -3.98 0.49 -3.73
C GLN A 143 -3.57 -0.65 -4.67
N LEU A 144 -2.57 -1.44 -4.28
CA LEU A 144 -2.05 -2.54 -5.09
C LEU A 144 -3.16 -3.52 -5.46
N TYR A 145 -3.94 -4.01 -4.48
CA TYR A 145 -5.00 -4.98 -4.72
C TYR A 145 -6.27 -4.34 -5.28
N GLY A 146 -6.73 -3.22 -4.70
CA GLY A 146 -7.98 -2.58 -5.11
C GLY A 146 -8.00 -2.11 -6.56
N GLU A 147 -6.93 -1.47 -7.04
CA GLU A 147 -6.85 -1.05 -8.44
C GLU A 147 -6.57 -2.22 -9.42
N SER A 148 -5.98 -3.31 -8.94
CA SER A 148 -5.65 -4.47 -9.78
C SER A 148 -6.88 -5.37 -9.98
N GLU A 149 -7.58 -5.70 -8.89
CA GLU A 149 -8.65 -6.69 -8.84
C GLU A 149 -10.06 -6.08 -9.00
N GLY A 150 -10.27 -4.82 -8.60
CA GLY A 150 -11.57 -4.14 -8.67
C GLY A 150 -12.01 -3.80 -10.10
N LYS A 151 -12.37 -4.80 -10.89
CA LYS A 151 -12.69 -4.74 -12.32
C LYS A 151 -13.89 -5.61 -12.64
N ASP A 152 -14.64 -5.24 -13.68
CA ASP A 152 -15.72 -6.07 -14.23
C ASP A 152 -16.74 -6.53 -13.17
N GLN A 153 -16.99 -5.67 -12.17
CA GLN A 153 -17.86 -5.94 -11.01
C GLN A 153 -17.40 -7.12 -10.12
N LYS A 154 -16.12 -7.47 -10.18
CA LYS A 154 -15.41 -8.43 -9.32
C LYS A 154 -14.40 -7.70 -8.42
N GLY A 155 -13.65 -8.47 -7.62
CA GLY A 155 -12.61 -8.01 -6.73
C GLY A 155 -12.93 -8.23 -5.25
N ILE A 156 -11.92 -8.66 -4.51
CA ILE A 156 -11.94 -8.63 -3.05
C ILE A 156 -11.83 -7.17 -2.60
N PHE A 157 -12.70 -6.71 -1.71
CA PHE A 157 -12.62 -5.36 -1.15
C PHE A 157 -11.44 -5.28 -0.16
N PRO A 158 -10.41 -4.44 -0.43
CA PRO A 158 -9.25 -4.35 0.44
C PRO A 158 -9.52 -3.37 1.60
N ALA A 159 -9.48 -3.87 2.82
CA ALA A 159 -9.55 -3.10 4.06
C ALA A 159 -8.26 -3.30 4.87
N ALA A 160 -8.05 -2.44 5.88
CA ALA A 160 -6.91 -2.54 6.76
C ALA A 160 -7.24 -2.07 8.18
N CYS A 161 -6.54 -2.60 9.18
CA CYS A 161 -6.64 -2.21 10.58
C CYS A 161 -5.27 -2.20 11.26
N ASP A 162 -5.04 -1.24 12.16
CA ASP A 162 -3.85 -1.16 13.00
C ASP A 162 -4.17 -1.68 14.40
N PHE A 163 -3.68 -2.87 14.74
CA PHE A 163 -3.89 -3.48 16.05
C PHE A 163 -2.75 -3.14 17.02
N THR A 164 -3.01 -3.12 18.33
CA THR A 164 -4.30 -3.38 19.00
C THR A 164 -5.29 -2.21 18.93
N THR A 165 -4.90 -1.03 18.45
CA THR A 165 -5.73 0.19 18.42
C THR A 165 -7.13 -0.06 17.85
N ASP A 166 -7.22 -0.66 16.67
CA ASP A 166 -8.50 -0.88 15.98
C ASP A 166 -9.30 -2.07 16.50
N LEU A 167 -8.76 -2.86 17.44
CA LEU A 167 -9.60 -3.78 18.23
C LEU A 167 -10.61 -2.98 19.08
N HIS A 168 -10.32 -1.72 19.39
CA HIS A 168 -11.18 -0.81 20.14
C HIS A 168 -12.08 0.07 19.26
N SER A 169 -12.14 -0.19 17.95
CA SER A 169 -13.05 0.45 17.01
C SER A 169 -13.78 -0.59 16.16
N MET A 170 -13.00 -1.39 15.42
CA MET A 170 -13.47 -2.42 14.50
C MET A 170 -13.53 -3.82 15.11
N GLY A 171 -12.83 -4.08 16.22
CA GLY A 171 -12.75 -5.41 16.84
C GLY A 171 -14.11 -6.07 17.12
N GLN A 172 -15.09 -5.30 17.61
CA GLN A 172 -16.46 -5.80 17.81
C GLN A 172 -17.09 -6.30 16.50
N TRP A 173 -16.92 -5.55 15.42
CA TRP A 173 -17.48 -5.91 14.11
C TRP A 173 -16.72 -7.10 13.49
N ILE A 174 -15.39 -7.14 13.64
CA ILE A 174 -14.59 -8.27 13.17
C ILE A 174 -14.99 -9.56 13.89
N GLN A 175 -15.21 -9.50 15.21
CA GLN A 175 -15.58 -10.66 16.01
C GLN A 175 -17.01 -11.15 15.77
N GLN A 176 -18.00 -10.26 15.64
CA GLN A 176 -19.43 -10.64 15.65
C GLN A 176 -20.31 -10.00 14.54
N GLY A 177 -19.74 -9.20 13.65
CA GLY A 177 -20.41 -8.65 12.47
C GLY A 177 -20.64 -9.69 11.36
N GLU A 178 -20.78 -9.24 10.11
CA GLU A 178 -21.00 -10.14 8.97
C GLU A 178 -19.79 -11.06 8.74
N ARG A 179 -20.03 -12.35 8.48
CA ARG A 179 -18.97 -13.35 8.23
C ARG A 179 -18.48 -13.35 6.77
N SER A 180 -18.50 -12.18 6.13
CA SER A 180 -18.04 -11.93 4.76
C SER A 180 -16.56 -11.56 4.68
N ILE A 181 -15.83 -11.66 5.80
CA ILE A 181 -14.44 -11.20 5.93
C ILE A 181 -13.46 -12.34 6.17
N PHE A 182 -12.19 -12.08 5.83
CA PHE A 182 -11.02 -12.80 6.32
C PHE A 182 -9.89 -11.81 6.61
N GLU A 183 -8.91 -12.23 7.41
CA GLU A 183 -7.76 -11.40 7.79
C GLU A 183 -6.46 -11.94 7.22
N THR A 184 -5.57 -11.02 6.85
CA THR A 184 -4.16 -11.28 6.58
C THR A 184 -3.34 -10.49 7.60
N VAL A 185 -2.76 -11.18 8.58
CA VAL A 185 -1.96 -10.57 9.65
C VAL A 185 -0.50 -10.48 9.19
N ILE A 186 0.05 -9.27 9.17
CA ILE A 186 1.50 -9.05 9.00
C ILE A 186 2.13 -9.00 10.38
N SER A 187 2.87 -10.07 10.73
CA SER A 187 3.50 -10.24 12.04
C SER A 187 5.00 -9.99 11.96
N VAL A 188 5.50 -9.02 12.73
CA VAL A 188 6.94 -8.78 12.88
C VAL A 188 7.45 -9.60 14.06
N GLU A 189 8.38 -10.53 13.84
CA GLU A 189 8.82 -11.48 14.87
C GLU A 189 9.70 -10.82 15.94
N THR A 190 10.67 -10.02 15.52
CA THR A 190 11.63 -9.35 16.43
C THR A 190 11.47 -7.82 16.33
N PRO A 191 11.20 -7.11 17.44
CA PRO A 191 11.16 -5.65 17.44
C PRO A 191 12.57 -5.05 17.36
N ASN A 192 12.69 -3.87 16.74
CA ASN A 192 13.99 -3.19 16.67
C ASN A 192 14.43 -2.59 18.02
N GLU A 193 13.50 -2.42 18.96
CA GLU A 193 13.72 -1.80 20.26
C GLU A 193 13.12 -2.65 21.38
N LYS A 194 13.74 -2.59 22.56
CA LYS A 194 13.30 -3.32 23.74
C LYS A 194 12.87 -2.35 24.83
N LEU A 195 11.65 -2.53 25.32
CA LEU A 195 11.14 -1.86 26.53
C LEU A 195 10.54 -2.90 27.46
N LEU A 196 10.83 -2.77 28.76
CA LEU A 196 10.29 -3.61 29.83
C LEU A 196 9.23 -2.84 30.61
N PHE A 197 8.19 -3.54 31.07
CA PHE A 197 7.27 -2.95 32.02
C PHE A 197 7.93 -2.78 33.39
N PRO A 198 7.87 -1.58 34.00
CA PRO A 198 8.40 -1.34 35.32
C PRO A 198 7.53 -2.00 36.40
N HIS A 199 8.10 -2.15 37.59
CA HIS A 199 7.34 -2.43 38.81
C HIS A 199 6.59 -1.16 39.25
N ASP A 200 5.39 -1.33 39.82
CA ASP A 200 4.68 -0.29 40.57
C ASP A 200 4.36 -0.79 41.99
N ASP A 201 4.87 -0.09 43.02
CA ASP A 201 4.67 -0.49 44.42
C ASP A 201 3.19 -0.45 44.85
N GLU A 202 2.38 0.44 44.25
CA GLU A 202 0.95 0.58 44.58
C GLU A 202 0.07 -0.43 43.83
N ASN A 203 0.46 -0.81 42.60
CA ASN A 203 -0.23 -1.77 41.73
C ASN A 203 -1.74 -1.51 41.59
N LEU A 204 -2.13 -0.23 41.47
CA LEU A 204 -3.54 0.17 41.45
C LEU A 204 -4.29 -0.36 40.22
N ASP A 205 -3.57 -0.63 39.12
CA ASP A 205 -4.11 -1.19 37.89
C ASP A 205 -4.15 -2.73 37.86
N GLY A 206 -3.51 -3.38 38.84
CA GLY A 206 -3.39 -4.84 38.92
C GLY A 206 -2.46 -5.45 37.87
N LEU A 207 -1.61 -4.67 37.20
CA LEU A 207 -0.79 -5.09 36.06
C LEU A 207 0.63 -5.52 36.42
N ASN A 208 1.04 -5.55 37.70
CA ASN A 208 2.37 -6.03 38.11
C ASN A 208 2.69 -7.48 37.67
N PHE A 209 1.70 -8.30 37.29
CA PHE A 209 1.98 -9.61 36.68
C PHE A 209 2.70 -9.50 35.31
N LEU A 210 2.73 -8.30 34.72
CA LEU A 210 3.47 -7.96 33.51
C LEU A 210 4.86 -7.38 33.80
N GLU A 211 5.22 -7.15 35.06
CA GLU A 211 6.53 -6.64 35.45
C GLU A 211 7.66 -7.45 34.80
N GLY A 212 8.66 -6.75 34.25
CA GLY A 212 9.83 -7.38 33.64
C GLY A 212 9.55 -8.07 32.30
N LYS A 213 8.29 -8.20 31.87
CA LYS A 213 7.95 -8.61 30.51
C LYS A 213 8.29 -7.51 29.52
N ARG A 214 8.60 -7.92 28.29
CA ARG A 214 8.77 -6.97 27.18
C ARG A 214 7.40 -6.44 26.75
N VAL A 215 7.33 -5.17 26.35
CA VAL A 215 6.14 -4.62 25.68
C VAL A 215 5.74 -5.48 24.48
N ASP A 216 6.74 -5.91 23.70
CA ASP A 216 6.56 -6.82 22.58
C ASP A 216 6.01 -8.20 22.97
N GLU A 217 6.36 -8.73 24.16
CA GLU A 217 5.81 -10.01 24.63
C GLU A 217 4.29 -9.91 24.85
N VAL A 218 3.83 -8.80 25.44
CA VAL A 218 2.39 -8.53 25.62
C VAL A 218 1.70 -8.32 24.27
N ASN A 219 2.34 -7.58 23.36
CA ASN A 219 1.82 -7.38 22.01
C ASN A 219 1.66 -8.70 21.24
N LYS A 220 2.61 -9.65 21.39
CA LYS A 220 2.54 -10.99 20.79
C LYS A 220 1.45 -11.87 21.40
N MET A 221 1.20 -11.75 22.70
CA MET A 221 0.07 -12.43 23.33
C MET A 221 -1.27 -11.83 22.88
N ALA A 222 -1.34 -10.51 22.68
CA ALA A 222 -2.51 -9.86 22.09
C ALA A 222 -2.76 -10.35 20.65
N GLU A 223 -1.73 -10.36 19.81
CA GLU A 223 -1.80 -10.89 18.44
C GLU A 223 -2.30 -12.34 18.40
N LEU A 224 -1.71 -13.23 19.20
CA LEU A 224 -2.11 -14.64 19.27
C LEU A 224 -3.54 -14.78 19.79
N GLY A 225 -3.90 -14.08 20.87
CA GLY A 225 -5.23 -14.12 21.46
C GLY A 225 -6.32 -13.64 20.50
N THR A 226 -6.05 -12.53 19.81
CA THR A 226 -6.94 -11.99 18.77
C THR A 226 -7.13 -12.98 17.63
N ARG A 227 -6.05 -13.55 17.09
CA ARG A 227 -6.13 -14.54 15.99
C ARG A 227 -6.98 -15.75 16.38
N LEU A 228 -6.76 -16.31 17.58
CA LEU A 228 -7.55 -17.43 18.08
C LEU A 228 -9.04 -17.06 18.20
N ALA A 229 -9.34 -15.92 18.83
CA ALA A 229 -10.71 -15.44 18.99
C ALA A 229 -11.40 -15.17 17.65
N HIS A 230 -10.70 -14.59 16.67
CA HIS A 230 -11.25 -14.29 15.35
C HIS A 230 -11.50 -15.57 14.53
N VAL A 231 -10.59 -16.56 14.59
CA VAL A 231 -10.79 -17.88 13.97
C VAL A 231 -12.01 -18.58 14.58
N ASP A 232 -12.14 -18.61 15.90
CA ASP A 232 -13.31 -19.17 16.60
C ASP A 232 -14.60 -18.38 16.26
N GLY A 233 -14.48 -17.09 15.98
CA GLY A 233 -15.53 -16.21 15.46
C GLY A 233 -15.83 -16.36 13.96
N GLY A 234 -15.22 -17.34 13.28
CA GLY A 234 -15.46 -17.63 11.86
C GLY A 234 -14.79 -16.68 10.87
N VAL A 235 -13.71 -16.00 11.29
CA VAL A 235 -12.83 -15.18 10.44
C VAL A 235 -11.59 -15.99 10.07
N PRO A 236 -11.46 -16.48 8.82
CA PRO A 236 -10.22 -17.11 8.38
C PRO A 236 -9.04 -16.16 8.52
N ASN A 237 -7.88 -16.70 8.91
CA ASN A 237 -6.68 -15.92 9.21
C ASN A 237 -5.48 -16.44 8.42
N ILE A 238 -4.92 -15.60 7.55
CA ILE A 238 -3.64 -15.82 6.88
C ILE A 238 -2.57 -15.10 7.71
N LEU A 239 -1.42 -15.75 7.93
CA LEU A 239 -0.30 -15.17 8.67
C LEU A 239 0.88 -14.95 7.72
N VAL A 240 1.37 -13.73 7.63
CA VAL A 240 2.60 -13.36 6.93
C VAL A 240 3.63 -12.94 7.97
N ASN A 241 4.60 -13.81 8.23
CA ASN A 241 5.68 -13.56 9.18
C ASN A 241 6.83 -12.80 8.53
N VAL A 242 7.30 -11.76 9.23
CA VAL A 242 8.42 -10.91 8.84
C VAL A 242 9.43 -10.96 10.00
N PRO A 243 10.66 -11.49 9.80
CA PRO A 243 11.59 -11.69 10.92
C PRO A 243 11.93 -10.41 11.69
N GLU A 244 12.17 -9.31 10.97
CA GLU A 244 12.43 -8.00 11.55
C GLU A 244 11.94 -6.92 10.57
N LEU A 245 11.50 -5.77 11.10
CA LEU A 245 11.22 -4.61 10.26
C LEU A 245 12.52 -3.86 9.90
N ASN A 246 13.10 -4.19 8.76
CA ASN A 246 14.24 -3.49 8.17
C ASN A 246 14.10 -3.39 6.64
N ALA A 247 15.05 -2.70 5.98
CA ALA A 247 14.96 -2.48 4.53
C ALA A 247 14.90 -3.79 3.74
N TYR A 248 15.72 -4.79 4.09
CA TYR A 248 15.76 -6.07 3.39
C TYR A 248 14.43 -6.82 3.45
N TYR A 249 13.87 -7.01 4.65
CA TYR A 249 12.60 -7.72 4.79
C TYR A 249 11.40 -6.92 4.25
N LEU A 250 11.44 -5.59 4.30
CA LEU A 250 10.42 -4.78 3.64
C LEU A 250 10.46 -4.97 2.11
N GLY A 251 11.66 -5.12 1.54
CA GLY A 251 11.83 -5.42 0.12
C GLY A 251 11.24 -6.77 -0.28
N GLN A 252 11.48 -7.78 0.55
CA GLN A 252 10.82 -9.09 0.40
C GLN A 252 9.29 -8.95 0.45
N LEU A 253 8.76 -8.25 1.45
CA LEU A 253 7.32 -8.10 1.64
C LEU A 253 6.65 -7.38 0.45
N ILE A 254 7.29 -6.32 -0.06
CA ILE A 254 6.82 -5.59 -1.26
C ILE A 254 6.72 -6.55 -2.45
N TYR A 255 7.81 -7.24 -2.80
CA TYR A 255 7.81 -8.10 -3.99
C TYR A 255 6.84 -9.28 -3.84
N PHE A 256 6.74 -9.86 -2.63
CA PHE A 256 5.78 -10.91 -2.30
C PHE A 256 4.35 -10.49 -2.68
N PHE A 257 3.90 -9.32 -2.21
CA PHE A 257 2.54 -8.84 -2.51
C PHE A 257 2.39 -8.41 -3.97
N GLU A 258 3.38 -7.78 -4.60
CA GLU A 258 3.33 -7.44 -6.03
C GLU A 258 3.14 -8.70 -6.89
N LYS A 259 3.94 -9.74 -6.63
CA LYS A 259 3.85 -11.01 -7.35
C LYS A 259 2.52 -11.71 -7.09
N ALA A 260 2.08 -11.76 -5.85
CA ALA A 260 0.84 -12.39 -5.46
C ALA A 260 -0.39 -11.67 -6.05
N CYS A 261 -0.38 -10.34 -6.09
CA CYS A 261 -1.43 -9.54 -6.72
C CYS A 261 -1.55 -9.86 -8.23
N GLY A 262 -0.42 -9.98 -8.93
CA GLY A 262 -0.40 -10.37 -10.35
C GLY A 262 -1.00 -11.75 -10.59
N ILE A 263 -0.65 -12.74 -9.77
CA ILE A 263 -1.22 -14.10 -9.84
C ILE A 263 -2.72 -14.07 -9.52
N SER A 264 -3.10 -13.38 -8.45
CA SER A 264 -4.47 -13.31 -7.95
C SER A 264 -5.43 -12.67 -8.97
N GLY A 265 -5.06 -11.55 -9.59
CA GLY A 265 -5.90 -10.92 -10.62
C GLY A 265 -6.04 -11.78 -11.88
N LEU A 266 -5.03 -12.58 -12.23
CA LEU A 266 -5.14 -13.54 -13.34
C LEU A 266 -6.08 -14.71 -12.99
N LEU A 267 -6.07 -15.20 -11.75
CA LEU A 267 -7.01 -16.23 -11.27
C LEU A 267 -8.46 -15.72 -11.25
N GLU A 268 -8.67 -14.42 -11.01
CA GLU A 268 -9.99 -13.78 -11.07
C GLU A 268 -10.46 -13.48 -12.50
N GLU A 269 -9.60 -13.72 -13.49
CA GLU A 269 -9.81 -13.43 -14.92
C GLU A 269 -10.02 -11.94 -15.22
N VAL A 270 -9.29 -11.07 -14.51
CA VAL A 270 -9.26 -9.63 -14.77
C VAL A 270 -7.88 -9.20 -15.27
N ASN A 271 -7.76 -7.96 -15.79
CA ASN A 271 -6.46 -7.38 -16.10
C ASN A 271 -5.90 -6.64 -14.87
N PRO A 272 -4.89 -7.19 -14.16
CA PRO A 272 -4.37 -6.59 -12.94
C PRO A 272 -3.48 -5.37 -13.19
N PHE A 273 -3.17 -5.03 -14.45
CA PHE A 273 -2.18 -4.02 -14.80
C PHE A 273 -2.78 -2.74 -15.43
N ASN A 274 -4.10 -2.68 -15.60
CA ASN A 274 -4.81 -1.48 -16.08
C ASN A 274 -5.64 -0.82 -14.95
N GLN A 275 -6.28 0.33 -15.24
CA GLN A 275 -7.15 1.03 -14.30
C GLN A 275 -8.21 1.92 -15.01
N PRO A 276 -9.06 1.39 -15.90
CA PRO A 276 -9.93 2.23 -16.74
C PRO A 276 -10.95 3.05 -15.94
N GLY A 277 -11.47 2.53 -14.81
CA GLY A 277 -12.53 3.18 -14.04
C GLY A 277 -12.15 4.55 -13.46
N VAL A 278 -10.86 4.81 -13.23
CA VAL A 278 -10.39 6.08 -12.63
C VAL A 278 -10.55 7.27 -13.59
N GLU A 279 -10.73 7.02 -14.89
CA GLU A 279 -10.91 8.11 -15.87
C GLU A 279 -12.32 8.72 -15.82
N ALA A 280 -13.31 8.01 -15.28
CA ALA A 280 -14.69 8.48 -15.21
C ALA A 280 -14.84 9.76 -14.35
N TYR A 281 -14.29 9.75 -13.13
CA TYR A 281 -14.37 10.93 -12.26
C TYR A 281 -13.51 12.08 -12.80
N LYS A 282 -12.34 11.78 -13.40
CA LYS A 282 -11.49 12.80 -14.04
C LYS A 282 -12.21 13.52 -15.16
N LYS A 283 -12.94 12.78 -15.99
CA LYS A 283 -13.78 13.35 -17.05
C LYS A 283 -14.84 14.29 -16.49
N ASN A 284 -15.55 13.89 -15.43
CA ASN A 284 -16.55 14.72 -14.79
C ASN A 284 -15.94 15.97 -14.13
N MET A 285 -14.82 15.81 -13.43
CA MET A 285 -14.08 16.93 -12.83
C MET A 285 -13.62 17.94 -13.88
N PHE A 286 -13.05 17.48 -15.00
CA PHE A 286 -12.61 18.36 -16.07
C PHE A 286 -13.77 19.08 -16.76
N ALA A 287 -14.91 18.41 -16.93
CA ALA A 287 -16.14 19.05 -17.40
C ALA A 287 -16.65 20.10 -16.39
N LEU A 288 -16.70 19.79 -15.10
CA LEU A 288 -17.08 20.75 -14.05
C LEU A 288 -16.14 21.97 -13.97
N LEU A 289 -14.86 21.78 -14.26
CA LEU A 289 -13.86 22.84 -14.35
C LEU A 289 -13.88 23.58 -15.70
N ASN A 290 -14.81 23.26 -16.60
CA ASN A 290 -14.93 23.81 -17.95
C ASN A 290 -13.61 23.72 -18.75
N LYS A 291 -12.91 22.59 -18.61
CA LYS A 291 -11.68 22.34 -19.38
C LYS A 291 -12.02 22.38 -20.88
N PRO A 292 -11.30 23.17 -21.70
CA PRO A 292 -11.53 23.18 -23.14
C PRO A 292 -11.48 21.77 -23.73
N GLY A 293 -12.45 21.47 -24.61
CA GLY A 293 -12.69 20.14 -25.19
C GLY A 293 -13.65 19.24 -24.40
N TYR A 294 -14.25 19.73 -23.30
CA TYR A 294 -15.27 19.02 -22.50
C TYR A 294 -16.61 19.78 -22.50
N GLU A 295 -16.88 20.64 -23.48
CA GLU A 295 -18.02 21.56 -23.48
C GLU A 295 -19.36 20.82 -23.44
N ALA A 296 -19.48 19.73 -24.20
CA ALA A 296 -20.68 18.90 -24.24
C ALA A 296 -20.94 18.24 -22.88
N GLU A 297 -19.90 17.68 -22.26
CA GLU A 297 -20.01 17.06 -20.94
C GLU A 297 -20.23 18.06 -19.82
N SER A 298 -19.66 19.26 -19.95
CA SER A 298 -19.89 20.36 -19.02
C SER A 298 -21.38 20.73 -19.01
N LYS A 299 -21.98 20.90 -20.19
CA LYS A 299 -23.41 21.17 -20.33
C LYS A 299 -24.27 20.04 -19.74
N ALA A 300 -23.97 18.78 -20.08
CA ALA A 300 -24.73 17.63 -19.60
C ALA A 300 -24.70 17.50 -18.06
N ILE A 301 -23.54 17.72 -17.43
CA ILE A 301 -23.43 17.68 -15.97
C ILE A 301 -24.21 18.83 -15.32
N GLN A 302 -24.11 20.04 -15.87
CA GLN A 302 -24.86 21.20 -15.36
C GLN A 302 -26.39 21.00 -15.47
N GLU A 303 -26.87 20.33 -16.53
CA GLU A 303 -28.28 19.96 -16.64
C GLU A 303 -28.69 18.92 -15.60
N ARG A 304 -27.86 17.91 -15.34
CA ARG A 304 -28.15 16.90 -14.30
C ARG A 304 -28.24 17.53 -12.91
N LEU A 305 -27.28 18.40 -12.55
CA LEU A 305 -27.23 19.07 -11.25
C LEU A 305 -28.38 20.05 -11.01
N LYS A 306 -29.04 20.54 -12.07
CA LYS A 306 -30.26 21.37 -11.93
C LYS A 306 -31.51 20.55 -11.62
N ASN A 307 -31.46 19.24 -11.86
CA ASN A 307 -32.57 18.31 -11.68
C ASN A 307 -32.40 17.42 -10.44
N GLU A 308 -31.29 17.58 -9.69
CA GLU A 308 -31.03 16.97 -8.37
C GLU A 308 -31.48 17.93 -7.26
#